data_AF-A0A920RYZ4-F1
#
_entry.id   AF-A0A920RYZ4-F1
#
_cell.length_a   1.000
_cell.length_b   1.000
_cell.length_c   1.000
_cell.angle_alpha   90.00
_cell.angle_beta   90.00
_cell.angle_gamma   90.00
#
_symmetry.space_group_name_H-M   'P 1'
#
loop_
_entity.id
_entity.type
_entity.pdbx_description
1 polymer ?
#
loop_
_entity_poly.entity_id
_entity_poly.type
_entity_poly.pdbx_seq_one_letter_code
_entity_poly.pdbx_strand_id
1 'polypeptide(L)'
;MNNLAQRICSAVILVLLLVVLTHSSTIIPVKATVISILSLIILWEYSQLFKSRFFQIFFLILVISELLSAPFFTEYIEKTSSYLFWFLCLLWALILFQVLTYKKKSVHDFLILICGYFILLPFVASLFFLAIIPGIFLYTIIIVSIADSAAFFVGRIMGKNPFIA
;
A
#
# COMPACT_ATOMS: atom_id res chain seq x y z
N MET A 1 -29.06 2.03 -12.15
CA MET A 1 -28.02 1.15 -12.75
C MET A 1 -28.15 -0.23 -12.13
N ASN A 2 -28.09 -1.30 -12.93
CA ASN A 2 -28.01 -2.66 -12.37
C ASN A 2 -26.67 -2.85 -11.65
N ASN A 3 -26.66 -3.56 -10.52
CA ASN A 3 -25.45 -3.80 -9.69
C ASN A 3 -24.28 -4.37 -10.51
N LEU A 4 -24.57 -5.17 -11.55
CA LEU A 4 -23.55 -5.72 -12.44
C LEU A 4 -22.86 -4.64 -13.28
N ALA A 5 -23.63 -3.72 -13.86
CA ALA A 5 -23.10 -2.63 -14.67
C ALA A 5 -22.22 -1.69 -13.82
N GLN A 6 -22.60 -1.44 -12.56
CA GLN A 6 -21.79 -0.65 -11.64
C GLN A 6 -20.45 -1.30 -11.33
N ARG A 7 -20.43 -2.60 -11.04
CA ARG A 7 -19.20 -3.36 -10.75
C ARG A 7 -18.25 -3.41 -11.95
N ILE A 8 -18.80 -3.63 -13.15
CA ILE A 8 -18.01 -3.65 -14.39
C ILE A 8 -17.45 -2.25 -14.66
N CYS A 9 -18.26 -1.20 -14.52
CA CYS A 9 -17.82 0.18 -14.72
C CYS A 9 -16.67 0.55 -13.76
N SER A 10 -16.78 0.21 -12.47
CA SER A 10 -15.70 0.46 -11.51
C SER A 10 -14.41 -0.29 -11.85
N ALA A 11 -14.51 -1.54 -12.32
CA ALA A 11 -13.35 -2.31 -12.72
C ALA A 11 -12.65 -1.70 -13.94
N VAL A 12 -13.42 -1.28 -14.94
CA VAL A 12 -12.90 -0.62 -16.14
C VAL A 12 -12.18 0.70 -15.80
N ILE A 13 -12.76 1.51 -14.90
CA ILE A 13 -12.12 2.74 -14.41
C ILE A 13 -10.78 2.44 -13.74
N LEU A 14 -10.72 1.38 -12.94
CA LEU A 14 -9.50 1.00 -12.22
C LEU A 14 -8.39 0.52 -13.17
N VAL A 15 -8.76 -0.22 -14.22
CA VAL A 15 -7.83 -0.61 -15.30
C VAL A 15 -7.33 0.61 -16.08
N LEU A 16 -8.22 1.55 -16.42
CA LEU A 16 -7.82 2.79 -17.11
C LEU A 16 -6.85 3.63 -16.26
N LEU A 17 -7.08 3.72 -14.96
CA LEU A 17 -6.21 4.42 -14.02
C LEU A 17 -4.82 3.77 -13.97
N LEU A 18 -4.75 2.43 -14.00
CA LEU A 18 -3.49 1.69 -14.12
C LEU A 18 -2.76 1.96 -15.43
N VAL A 19 -3.48 2.07 -16.56
CA VAL A 19 -2.88 2.46 -17.85
C VAL A 19 -2.29 3.88 -17.77
N VAL A 20 -2.99 4.83 -17.17
CA VAL A 20 -2.49 6.21 -16.98
C VAL A 20 -1.20 6.23 -16.15
N LEU A 21 -1.13 5.44 -15.08
CA LEU A 21 0.05 5.35 -14.20
C LEU A 21 1.27 4.73 -14.91
N THR A 22 1.02 3.78 -15.82
CA THR A 22 2.07 2.98 -16.48
C THR A 22 2.55 3.58 -17.79
N HIS A 23 1.76 4.46 -18.42
CA HIS A 23 2.14 5.10 -19.66
C HIS A 23 3.39 5.97 -19.48
N SER A 24 4.38 5.84 -20.36
CA SER A 24 5.65 6.55 -20.24
C SER A 24 5.50 8.06 -20.49
N SER A 25 4.55 8.46 -21.34
CA SER A 25 4.31 9.85 -21.73
C SER A 25 3.46 10.64 -20.72
N THR A 26 2.92 10.02 -19.66
CA THR A 26 2.19 10.79 -18.65
C THR A 26 3.15 11.57 -17.77
N ILE A 27 2.86 12.87 -17.62
CA ILE A 27 3.70 13.82 -16.89
C ILE A 27 3.77 13.39 -15.42
N ILE A 28 4.97 13.42 -14.81
CA ILE A 28 5.23 13.13 -13.39
C ILE A 28 4.17 13.67 -12.42
N PRO A 29 3.70 14.94 -12.51
CA PRO A 29 2.65 15.46 -11.63
C PRO A 29 1.33 14.69 -11.75
N VAL A 30 0.95 14.20 -12.93
CA VAL A 30 -0.29 13.42 -13.11
C VAL A 30 -0.18 12.05 -12.42
N LYS A 31 1.00 11.42 -12.48
CA LYS A 31 1.24 10.15 -11.75
C LYS A 31 1.19 10.38 -10.24
N ALA A 32 1.85 11.44 -9.78
CA ALA A 32 1.89 11.81 -8.37
C ALA A 32 0.50 12.15 -7.81
N THR A 33 -0.38 12.81 -8.57
CA THR A 33 -1.75 13.12 -8.11
C THR A 33 -2.60 11.87 -7.97
N VAL A 34 -2.60 10.97 -8.96
CA VAL A 34 -3.36 9.71 -8.91
C VAL A 34 -2.90 8.85 -7.72
N ILE A 35 -1.59 8.74 -7.54
CA ILE A 35 -0.98 8.05 -6.41
C ILE A 35 -1.37 8.69 -5.07
N SER A 36 -1.33 10.01 -4.97
CA SER A 36 -1.69 10.74 -3.75
C SER A 36 -3.16 10.52 -3.37
N ILE A 37 -4.07 10.47 -4.35
CA ILE A 37 -5.48 10.16 -4.13
C ILE A 37 -5.64 8.73 -3.57
N LEU A 38 -4.98 7.73 -4.17
CA LEU A 38 -5.00 6.35 -3.66
C LEU A 38 -4.45 6.28 -2.23
N SER A 39 -3.38 7.00 -1.96
CA SER A 39 -2.75 7.09 -0.63
C SER A 39 -3.71 7.67 0.40
N LEU A 40 -4.45 8.73 0.06
CA LEU A 40 -5.44 9.34 0.93
C LEU A 40 -6.61 8.39 1.23
N ILE A 41 -7.05 7.59 0.26
CA ILE A 41 -8.10 6.58 0.47
C ILE A 41 -7.63 5.51 1.47
N ILE A 42 -6.43 4.97 1.27
CA ILE A 42 -5.84 3.96 2.17
C ILE A 42 -5.68 4.53 3.58
N LEU A 43 -5.16 5.75 3.68
CA LEU A 43 -4.94 6.46 4.94
C LEU A 43 -6.26 6.73 5.66
N TRP A 44 -7.31 7.09 4.91
CA TRP A 44 -8.65 7.27 5.45
C TRP A 44 -9.23 5.97 6.00
N GLU A 45 -9.20 4.88 5.23
CA GLU A 45 -9.68 3.56 5.66
C GLU A 45 -8.91 3.05 6.89
N TYR A 46 -7.58 3.20 6.89
CA TYR A 46 -6.77 2.80 8.03
C TYR A 46 -7.07 3.63 9.28
N SER A 47 -7.38 4.92 9.12
CA SER A 47 -7.72 5.80 10.24
C SER A 47 -9.01 5.36 10.97
N GLN A 48 -9.91 4.64 10.28
CA GLN A 48 -11.15 4.14 10.90
C GLN A 48 -10.93 2.96 11.84
N LEU A 49 -9.73 2.36 11.84
CA LEU A 49 -9.39 1.26 12.75
C LEU A 49 -9.18 1.73 14.20
N PHE A 50 -8.90 3.02 14.40
CA PHE A 50 -8.67 3.58 15.73
C PHE A 50 -9.98 3.77 16.49
N LYS A 51 -10.01 3.35 17.76
CA LYS A 51 -11.14 3.61 18.65
C LYS A 51 -11.07 5.02 19.22
N SER A 52 -9.87 5.48 19.55
CA SER A 52 -9.61 6.81 20.09
C SER A 52 -9.41 7.83 18.98
N ARG A 53 -10.19 8.92 19.06
CA ARG A 53 -10.08 10.08 18.16
C ARG A 53 -8.71 10.77 18.25
N PHE A 54 -8.05 10.73 19.41
CA PHE A 54 -6.71 11.32 19.57
C PHE A 54 -5.67 10.57 18.76
N PHE A 55 -5.62 9.23 18.89
CA PHE A 55 -4.68 8.40 18.12
C PHE A 55 -4.94 8.49 16.62
N GLN A 56 -6.21 8.56 16.22
CA GLN A 56 -6.59 8.76 14.82
C GLN A 56 -6.03 10.08 14.26
N ILE A 57 -6.29 11.22 14.91
CA ILE A 57 -5.83 12.53 14.43
C ILE A 57 -4.31 12.60 14.44
N PHE A 58 -3.67 12.10 15.50
CA PHE A 58 -2.22 12.09 15.60
C PHE A 58 -1.59 11.26 14.47
N PHE A 59 -2.15 10.08 14.16
CA PHE A 59 -1.73 9.26 13.02
C PHE A 59 -1.87 10.00 11.69
N LEU A 60 -3.02 10.65 11.45
CA LEU A 60 -3.25 11.43 10.21
C LEU A 60 -2.21 12.54 10.05
N ILE A 61 -1.95 13.33 11.11
CA ILE A 61 -0.97 14.41 11.09
C ILE A 61 0.42 13.87 10.78
N LEU A 62 0.80 12.77 11.43
CA LEU A 62 2.11 12.16 11.28
C LEU A 62 2.34 11.73 9.82
N VAL A 63 1.40 11.01 9.22
CA VAL A 63 1.56 10.50 7.84
C VAL A 63 1.45 11.61 6.79
N ILE A 64 0.58 12.61 6.99
CA ILE A 64 0.49 13.77 6.09
C ILE A 64 1.80 14.58 6.14
N SER A 65 2.39 14.75 7.33
CA SER A 65 3.66 15.47 7.47
C SER A 65 4.80 14.77 6.73
N GLU A 66 4.80 13.44 6.71
CA GLU A 66 5.79 12.64 6.00
C GLU A 66 5.58 12.68 4.48
N LEU A 67 4.33 12.60 4.01
CA LEU A 67 4.00 12.77 2.58
C LEU A 67 4.44 14.16 2.05
N LEU A 68 4.28 15.21 2.84
CA LEU A 68 4.70 16.57 2.48
C LEU A 68 6.22 16.76 2.54
N SER A 69 6.92 16.04 3.42
CA SER A 69 8.37 16.14 3.54
C SER A 69 9.11 15.31 2.50
N ALA A 70 8.47 14.29 1.93
CA ALA A 70 9.07 13.37 1.01
C ALA A 70 9.75 13.97 -0.26
N PRO A 71 9.27 15.05 -0.91
CA PRO A 71 10.02 15.71 -1.99
C PRO A 71 11.39 16.27 -1.55
N PHE A 72 11.55 16.64 -0.27
CA PHE A 72 12.82 17.15 0.27
C PHE A 72 13.85 16.05 0.57
N PHE A 73 13.42 14.78 0.63
CA PHE A 73 14.30 13.64 0.89
C PHE A 73 14.78 12.91 -0.38
N THR A 74 14.33 13.36 -1.55
CA THR A 74 14.63 12.73 -2.85
C THR A 74 16.12 12.49 -3.09
N GLU A 75 16.94 13.51 -2.88
CA GLU A 75 18.39 13.46 -3.10
C GLU A 75 19.13 12.57 -2.07
N TYR A 76 18.60 12.48 -0.84
CA TYR A 76 19.14 11.62 0.22
C TYR A 76 18.77 10.14 0.00
N ILE A 77 17.55 9.88 -0.47
CA ILE A 77 17.06 8.54 -0.76
C ILE A 77 17.82 7.96 -1.95
N GLU A 78 18.11 8.71 -3.02
CA GLU A 78 18.87 8.20 -4.16
C GLU A 78 20.26 7.66 -3.75
N LYS A 79 20.98 8.38 -2.89
CA LYS A 79 22.29 7.95 -2.36
C LYS A 79 22.21 6.78 -1.38
N THR A 80 21.12 6.68 -0.62
CA THR A 80 20.96 5.69 0.47
C THR A 80 20.04 4.52 0.06
N SER A 81 19.66 4.48 -1.23
CA SER A 81 18.49 3.75 -1.73
C SER A 81 18.53 2.24 -1.48
N SER A 82 19.70 1.62 -1.58
CA SER A 82 19.83 0.16 -1.42
C SER A 82 19.61 -0.27 0.03
N TYR A 83 20.22 0.40 1.00
CA TYR A 83 20.10 0.05 2.42
C TYR A 83 18.69 0.34 2.95
N LEU A 84 18.10 1.48 2.57
CA LEU A 84 16.73 1.81 2.93
C LEU A 84 15.74 0.80 2.33
N PHE A 85 15.91 0.42 1.06
CA PHE A 85 15.06 -0.59 0.43
C PHE A 85 15.08 -1.93 1.18
N TRP A 86 16.27 -2.46 1.48
CA TRP A 86 16.40 -3.71 2.22
C TRP A 86 15.82 -3.62 3.64
N PHE A 87 15.98 -2.47 4.31
CA PHE A 87 15.36 -2.21 5.61
C PHE A 87 13.82 -2.23 5.55
N LEU A 88 13.23 -1.62 4.52
CA LEU A 88 11.78 -1.65 4.29
C LEU A 88 11.27 -3.06 4.00
N CYS A 89 12.00 -3.84 3.20
CA CYS A 89 11.67 -5.26 2.96
C CYS A 89 11.72 -6.09 4.25
N LEU A 90 12.72 -5.85 5.11
CA LEU A 90 12.81 -6.50 6.42
C LEU A 90 11.62 -6.14 7.32
N LEU A 91 11.20 -4.88 7.34
CA LEU A 91 10.00 -4.45 8.07
C LEU A 91 8.75 -5.19 7.59
N TRP A 92 8.58 -5.37 6.27
CA TRP A 92 7.48 -6.14 5.71
C TRP A 92 7.52 -7.62 6.12
N ALA A 93 8.71 -8.23 6.16
CA ALA A 93 8.87 -9.60 6.63
C ALA A 93 8.49 -9.75 8.11
N LEU A 94 8.85 -8.76 8.94
CA LEU A 94 8.48 -8.73 10.37
C LEU A 94 6.97 -8.56 10.57
N ILE A 95 6.33 -7.69 9.79
CA ILE A 95 4.86 -7.52 9.79
C ILE A 95 4.19 -8.83 9.39
N LEU A 96 4.65 -9.49 8.33
CA LEU A 96 4.12 -10.77 7.88
C LEU A 96 4.23 -11.83 8.99
N PHE A 97 5.37 -11.91 9.67
CA PHE A 97 5.54 -12.82 10.80
C PHE A 97 4.58 -12.52 11.95
N GLN A 98 4.38 -11.24 12.29
CA GLN A 98 3.38 -10.84 13.29
C GLN A 98 1.96 -11.22 12.88
N VAL A 99 1.59 -11.04 11.61
CA VAL A 99 0.28 -11.43 11.09
C VAL A 99 0.07 -12.94 11.18
N LEU A 100 1.08 -13.74 10.83
CA LEU A 100 1.01 -15.21 10.91
C LEU A 100 0.92 -15.74 12.35
N THR A 101 1.55 -15.05 13.30
CA THR A 101 1.55 -15.45 14.72
C THR A 101 0.42 -14.82 15.53
N TYR A 102 -0.42 -14.00 14.88
CA TYR A 102 -1.45 -13.22 15.55
C TYR A 102 -2.58 -14.12 16.09
N LYS A 103 -2.66 -14.23 17.42
CA LYS A 103 -3.80 -14.83 18.10
C LYS A 103 -4.84 -13.76 18.41
N LYS A 104 -6.11 -14.05 18.12
CA LYS A 104 -7.30 -13.19 18.26
C LYS A 104 -7.34 -12.47 19.62
N LYS A 105 -6.69 -11.31 19.71
CA LYS A 105 -6.62 -10.46 20.90
C LYS A 105 -7.21 -9.10 20.55
N SER A 106 -7.68 -8.34 21.53
CA SER A 106 -8.05 -6.95 21.27
C SER A 106 -6.79 -6.14 20.94
N VAL A 107 -6.68 -5.61 19.72
CA VAL A 107 -5.59 -4.70 19.34
C VAL A 107 -5.80 -3.35 20.05
N HIS A 108 -4.73 -2.83 20.66
CA HIS A 108 -4.72 -1.49 21.26
C HIS A 108 -4.42 -0.44 20.18
N ASP A 109 -5.01 0.75 20.28
CA ASP A 109 -4.81 1.85 19.35
C ASP A 109 -3.32 2.21 19.14
N PHE A 110 -2.49 2.07 20.18
CA PHE A 110 -1.04 2.26 20.08
C PHE A 110 -0.36 1.27 19.12
N LEU A 111 -0.78 0.00 19.13
CA LEU A 111 -0.27 -1.02 18.20
C LEU A 111 -0.77 -0.75 16.78
N ILE A 112 -2.02 -0.32 16.62
CA ILE A 112 -2.58 0.09 15.33
C ILE A 112 -1.75 1.24 14.73
N LEU A 113 -1.34 2.21 15.57
CA LEU A 113 -0.48 3.31 15.17
C LEU A 113 0.87 2.84 14.67
N ILE A 114 1.56 2.01 15.46
CA ILE A 114 2.89 1.51 15.12
C ILE A 114 2.84 0.69 13.82
N CYS A 115 1.90 -0.27 13.73
CA CYS A 115 1.75 -1.09 12.53
C CYS A 115 1.39 -0.23 11.32
N GLY A 116 0.51 0.75 11.49
CA GLY A 116 0.08 1.63 10.41
C GLY A 116 1.24 2.44 9.87
N TYR A 117 2.04 3.01 10.76
CA TYR A 117 3.24 3.77 10.39
C TYR A 117 4.24 2.89 9.62
N PHE A 118 4.54 1.69 10.11
CA PHE A 118 5.47 0.79 9.46
C PHE A 118 4.97 0.20 8.13
N ILE A 119 3.65 0.12 7.91
CA ILE A 119 3.06 -0.28 6.63
C ILE A 119 3.10 0.89 5.63
N LEU A 120 2.83 2.11 6.11
CA LEU A 120 2.75 3.31 5.26
C LEU A 120 4.11 3.84 4.83
N LEU A 121 5.15 3.70 5.65
CA LEU A 121 6.49 4.21 5.34
C LEU A 121 7.08 3.55 4.06
N PRO A 122 7.06 2.21 3.89
CA PRO A 122 7.40 1.55 2.63
C PRO A 122 6.47 1.90 1.48
N PHE A 123 5.19 2.12 1.75
CA PHE A 123 4.24 2.53 0.74
C PHE A 123 4.63 3.91 0.18
N VAL A 124 4.85 4.92 1.04
CA VAL A 124 5.34 6.24 0.61
C VAL A 124 6.65 6.12 -0.15
N ALA A 125 7.63 5.35 0.35
CA ALA A 125 8.89 5.12 -0.37
C ALA A 125 8.66 4.49 -1.77
N SER A 126 7.73 3.54 -1.88
CA SER A 126 7.39 2.91 -3.15
C SER A 126 6.77 3.88 -4.15
N LEU A 127 6.02 4.90 -3.68
CA LEU A 127 5.45 5.97 -4.52
C LEU A 127 6.53 6.84 -5.16
N PHE A 128 7.64 7.06 -4.45
CA PHE A 128 8.81 7.77 -4.99
C PHE A 128 9.53 6.94 -6.05
N PHE A 129 9.78 5.66 -5.78
CA PHE A 129 10.36 4.75 -6.78
C PHE A 129 9.50 4.65 -8.05
N LEU A 130 8.17 4.67 -7.88
CA LEU A 130 7.16 4.71 -8.93
C LEU A 130 7.30 5.90 -9.89
N ALA A 131 7.64 7.07 -9.35
CA ALA A 131 7.86 8.28 -10.13
C ALA A 131 9.16 8.23 -10.95
N ILE A 132 10.19 7.54 -10.41
CA ILE A 132 11.52 7.45 -11.01
C ILE A 132 11.60 6.31 -12.05
N ILE A 133 11.00 5.14 -11.77
CA ILE A 133 11.09 3.94 -12.62
C ILE A 133 9.71 3.29 -12.80
N PRO A 134 8.90 3.73 -13.78
CA PRO A 134 7.54 3.22 -13.98
C PRO A 134 7.48 1.73 -14.40
N GLY A 135 8.55 1.18 -14.98
CA GLY A 135 8.60 -0.23 -15.39
C GLY A 135 8.56 -1.22 -14.22
N ILE A 136 9.18 -0.87 -13.09
CA ILE A 136 9.18 -1.71 -11.88
C ILE A 136 7.79 -1.79 -11.28
N PHE A 137 7.02 -0.70 -11.33
CA PHE A 137 5.66 -0.68 -10.81
C PHE A 137 4.72 -1.64 -11.52
N LEU A 138 4.75 -1.62 -12.86
CA LEU A 138 3.93 -2.49 -13.69
C LEU A 138 4.27 -3.97 -13.41
N TYR A 139 5.56 -4.26 -13.31
CA TYR A 139 6.07 -5.58 -12.96
C TYR A 139 5.56 -6.05 -11.59
N THR A 140 5.63 -5.20 -10.57
CA THR A 140 5.14 -5.51 -9.21
C THR A 140 3.64 -5.77 -9.19
N ILE A 141 2.82 -4.94 -9.86
CA ILE A 141 1.37 -5.15 -9.90
C ILE A 141 1.00 -6.44 -10.61
N ILE A 142 1.64 -6.74 -11.74
CA ILE A 142 1.40 -7.98 -12.48
C ILE A 142 1.73 -9.18 -11.59
N ILE A 143 2.90 -9.18 -10.94
CA ILE A 143 3.31 -10.29 -10.08
C ILE A 143 2.35 -10.47 -8.92
N VAL A 144 1.98 -9.41 -8.22
CA VAL A 144 1.04 -9.49 -7.09
C VAL A 144 -0.33 -9.98 -7.56
N SER A 145 -0.80 -9.51 -8.71
CA SER A 145 -2.10 -9.91 -9.28
C SER A 145 -2.10 -11.39 -9.72
N ILE A 146 -1.01 -11.86 -10.32
CA ILE A 146 -0.82 -13.28 -10.68
C ILE A 146 -0.74 -14.13 -9.41
N ALA A 147 0.02 -13.69 -8.41
CA ALA A 147 0.17 -14.40 -7.14
C ALA A 147 -1.17 -14.54 -6.41
N ASP A 148 -1.97 -13.47 -6.35
CA ASP A 148 -3.31 -13.48 -5.72
C ASP A 148 -4.27 -14.42 -6.48
N SER A 149 -4.28 -14.34 -7.81
CA SER A 149 -5.07 -15.26 -8.65
C SER A 149 -4.66 -16.71 -8.45
N ALA A 150 -3.36 -17.00 -8.44
CA ALA A 150 -2.84 -18.34 -8.21
C ALA A 150 -3.19 -18.84 -6.81
N ALA A 151 -3.04 -18.02 -5.77
CA ALA A 151 -3.42 -18.37 -4.40
C ALA A 151 -4.92 -18.68 -4.29
N PHE A 152 -5.77 -17.94 -4.98
CA PHE A 152 -7.22 -18.20 -5.02
C PHE A 152 -7.53 -19.57 -5.66
N PHE A 153 -6.97 -19.87 -6.84
CA PHE A 153 -7.23 -21.14 -7.52
C PHE A 153 -6.63 -22.34 -6.80
N VAL A 154 -5.38 -22.22 -6.35
CA VAL A 154 -4.69 -23.29 -5.60
C VAL A 154 -5.39 -23.52 -4.26
N GLY A 155 -5.76 -22.45 -3.54
CA GLY A 155 -6.50 -22.55 -2.28
C GLY A 155 -7.88 -23.19 -2.43
N ARG A 156 -8.56 -22.95 -3.56
CA ARG A 156 -9.84 -23.63 -3.89
C ARG A 156 -9.66 -25.13 -4.11
N ILE A 157 -8.52 -25.56 -4.65
CA ILE A 157 -8.22 -26.97 -4.95
C ILE A 157 -7.66 -27.71 -3.73
N MET A 158 -6.77 -27.09 -2.96
CA MET A 158 -5.99 -27.73 -1.88
C MET A 158 -6.71 -27.81 -0.53
N GLY A 159 -7.84 -27.11 -0.34
CA GLY A 159 -8.68 -27.27 0.85
C GLY A 159 -8.34 -26.36 2.05
N LYS A 160 -9.30 -26.30 2.98
CA LYS A 160 -9.49 -25.25 4.02
C LYS A 160 -8.62 -25.44 5.27
N ASN A 161 -7.29 -25.43 5.14
CA ASN A 161 -6.45 -25.16 6.30
C ASN A 161 -6.19 -23.66 6.36
N PRO A 162 -6.99 -22.86 7.09
CA PRO A 162 -6.68 -21.46 7.26
C PRO A 162 -5.29 -21.35 7.88
N PHE A 163 -4.46 -20.45 7.35
CA PHE A 163 -3.16 -20.13 7.93
C PHE A 163 -3.26 -19.54 9.36
N ILE A 164 -4.49 -19.24 9.82
CA ILE A 164 -4.80 -18.76 11.16
C ILE A 164 -5.34 -19.96 11.96
N ALA A 165 -4.51 -20.47 12.86
CA ALA A 165 -4.90 -21.42 13.91
C ALA A 165 -5.46 -20.69 15.14
#